data_AF-A0A662GAD4-F1
#
_entry.id   AF-A0A662GAD4-F1
#
_cell.length_a   1.000
_cell.length_b   1.000
_cell.length_c   1.000
_cell.angle_alpha   90.00
_cell.angle_beta   90.00
_cell.angle_gamma   90.00
#
_symmetry.space_group_name_H-M   'P 1'
#
loop_
_entity.id
_entity.type
_entity.pdbx_description
1 polymer ?
#
loop_
_entity_poly.entity_id
_entity_poly.type
_entity_poly.pdbx_seq_one_letter_code
_entity_poly.pdbx_strand_id
1 'polypeptide(L)'
;MLLTLSHIYEEFAHILNGGEGKMRGHLLLAALLIALSSIGCAQAATIYVPDNYTKIQWAVDNASAGDTIIVRLGTYIENVNVDKSVKI
;
A
#
# COMPACT_ATOMS: atom_id res chain seq x y z
N MET A 1 0.79 6.29 -18.96
CA MET A 1 0.53 6.95 -17.65
C MET A 1 -0.04 8.36 -17.81
N LEU A 2 0.55 9.25 -18.62
CA LEU A 2 -0.02 10.59 -18.91
C LEU A 2 -1.16 10.59 -19.96
N LEU A 3 -1.05 9.78 -21.02
CA LEU A 3 -2.10 9.67 -22.08
C LEU A 3 -3.39 8.99 -21.60
N THR A 4 -3.27 8.10 -20.61
CA THR A 4 -4.40 7.46 -19.93
C THR A 4 -5.16 8.45 -19.06
N LEU A 5 -4.47 9.47 -18.54
CA LEU A 5 -5.01 10.48 -17.64
C LEU A 5 -5.84 11.53 -18.40
N SER A 6 -5.42 11.89 -19.62
CA SER A 6 -6.17 12.81 -20.47
C SER A 6 -7.47 12.19 -21.02
N HIS A 7 -7.46 10.90 -21.35
CA HIS A 7 -8.64 10.20 -21.86
C HIS A 7 -9.73 10.05 -20.78
N ILE A 8 -9.31 9.76 -19.55
CA ILE A 8 -10.18 9.75 -18.36
C ILE A 8 -10.74 11.15 -18.12
N TYR A 9 -9.99 12.23 -18.34
CA TYR A 9 -10.48 13.58 -18.06
C TYR A 9 -11.65 14.01 -18.96
N GLU A 10 -11.59 13.67 -20.26
CA GLU A 10 -12.62 14.05 -21.25
C GLU A 10 -13.95 13.30 -21.03
N GLU A 11 -13.90 12.02 -20.64
CA GLU A 11 -15.11 11.25 -20.33
C GLU A 11 -15.83 11.78 -19.07
N PHE A 12 -15.08 12.27 -18.08
CA PHE A 12 -15.65 12.83 -16.85
C PHE A 12 -16.26 14.21 -17.07
N ALA A 13 -15.66 15.02 -17.95
CA ALA A 13 -16.21 16.32 -18.35
C ALA A 13 -17.56 16.17 -19.07
N HIS A 14 -17.75 15.10 -19.85
CA HIS A 14 -19.01 14.81 -20.52
C HIS A 14 -20.11 14.36 -19.54
N ILE A 15 -19.77 13.51 -18.56
CA ILE A 15 -20.70 13.08 -17.50
C ILE A 15 -21.23 14.31 -16.75
N LEU A 16 -20.36 15.26 -16.39
CA LEU A 16 -20.64 16.47 -15.58
C LEU A 16 -21.42 17.60 -16.28
N ASN A 17 -21.89 17.44 -17.53
CA ASN A 17 -22.49 18.55 -18.29
C ASN A 17 -24.00 18.47 -18.62
N GLY A 18 -24.71 17.34 -18.52
CA GLY A 18 -26.16 17.24 -18.86
C GLY A 18 -27.17 17.62 -17.75
N GLY A 19 -28.34 18.23 -18.04
CA GLY A 19 -29.32 18.84 -17.09
C GLY A 19 -30.06 17.95 -16.06
N GLU A 20 -30.98 18.56 -15.27
CA GLU A 20 -31.53 18.24 -13.92
C GLU A 20 -31.60 16.78 -13.37
N GLY A 21 -31.57 15.72 -14.18
CA GLY A 21 -31.26 14.34 -13.74
C GLY A 21 -29.77 14.12 -13.39
N LYS A 22 -28.94 15.08 -13.76
CA LYS A 22 -27.49 15.28 -13.53
C LYS A 22 -26.95 14.88 -12.17
N MET A 23 -27.67 15.22 -11.11
CA MET A 23 -27.14 15.13 -9.74
C MET A 23 -26.98 13.68 -9.28
N ARG A 24 -27.75 12.75 -9.83
CA ARG A 24 -27.73 11.34 -9.40
C ARG A 24 -26.50 10.60 -9.95
N GLY A 25 -26.07 10.90 -11.17
CA GLY A 25 -24.88 10.31 -11.78
C GLY A 25 -23.58 10.76 -11.12
N HIS A 26 -23.49 12.05 -10.74
CA HIS A 26 -22.32 12.59 -10.03
C HIS A 26 -22.19 12.05 -8.62
N LEU A 27 -23.31 11.90 -7.91
CA LEU A 27 -23.31 11.33 -6.57
C LEU A 27 -22.85 9.86 -6.58
N LEU A 28 -23.30 9.08 -7.58
CA LEU A 28 -22.84 7.69 -7.75
C LEU A 28 -21.38 7.60 -8.18
N LEU A 29 -20.93 8.49 -9.08
CA LEU A 29 -19.53 8.55 -9.50
C LEU A 29 -18.60 8.99 -8.36
N ALA A 30 -19.00 10.00 -7.57
CA ALA A 30 -18.26 10.45 -6.40
C ALA A 30 -18.18 9.35 -5.33
N ALA A 31 -19.29 8.64 -5.08
CA ALA A 31 -19.29 7.50 -4.17
C ALA A 31 -18.37 6.37 -4.65
N LEU A 32 -18.34 6.10 -5.96
CA LEU A 32 -17.45 5.10 -6.57
C LEU A 32 -15.97 5.52 -6.48
N LEU A 33 -15.65 6.78 -6.74
CA LEU A 33 -14.28 7.31 -6.63
C LEU A 33 -13.78 7.29 -5.17
N ILE A 34 -14.64 7.63 -4.22
CA ILE A 34 -14.32 7.52 -2.78
C ILE A 34 -14.10 6.05 -2.41
N ALA A 35 -14.93 5.13 -2.89
CA ALA A 35 -14.75 3.69 -2.64
C ALA A 35 -13.44 3.14 -3.24
N LEU A 36 -13.04 3.61 -4.42
CA LEU A 36 -11.80 3.21 -5.09
C LEU A 36 -10.54 3.81 -4.44
N SER A 37 -10.65 5.00 -3.82
CA SER A 37 -9.53 5.65 -3.14
C SER A 37 -9.03 4.90 -1.89
N SER A 38 -9.85 4.01 -1.35
CA SER A 38 -9.55 3.18 -0.17
C SER A 38 -8.73 1.92 -0.47
N ILE A 39 -8.44 1.64 -1.74
CA ILE A 39 -7.70 0.44 -2.13
C ILE A 39 -6.21 0.71 -1.93
N GLY A 40 -5.73 0.50 -0.70
CA GLY A 40 -4.30 0.46 -0.41
C GLY A 40 -3.67 -0.83 -0.95
N CYS A 41 -2.65 -0.71 -1.80
CA CYS A 41 -1.81 -1.86 -2.13
C CYS A 41 -0.94 -2.18 -0.91
N ALA A 42 -1.11 -3.37 -0.31
CA ALA A 42 -0.18 -3.86 0.69
C ALA A 42 1.15 -4.21 -0.02
N GLN A 43 2.21 -3.46 0.30
CA GLN A 43 3.56 -3.71 -0.19
C GLN A 43 4.41 -4.30 0.94
N ALA A 44 5.25 -5.27 0.60
CA ALA A 44 6.25 -5.81 1.53
C ALA A 44 7.16 -4.69 2.06
N ALA A 45 7.29 -4.62 3.38
CA ALA A 45 8.13 -3.66 4.07
C ALA A 45 9.59 -4.12 4.09
N THR A 46 10.50 -3.16 4.24
CA THR A 46 11.91 -3.43 4.56
C THR A 46 12.18 -2.97 6.00
N ILE A 47 12.63 -3.89 6.84
CA ILE A 47 12.91 -3.67 8.26
C ILE A 47 14.42 -3.75 8.47
N TYR A 48 15.02 -2.76 9.11
CA TYR A 48 16.44 -2.74 9.37
C TYR A 48 16.76 -3.02 10.84
N VAL A 49 17.72 -3.92 11.07
CA VAL A 49 18.29 -4.18 12.40
C VAL A 49 19.69 -3.56 12.43
N PRO A 50 20.03 -2.69 13.40
CA PRO A 50 19.27 -2.40 14.63
C PRO A 50 18.31 -1.19 14.58
N ASP A 51 18.20 -0.47 13.45
CA ASP A 51 17.53 0.86 13.43
C ASP A 51 16.04 0.82 13.78
N ASN A 52 15.30 -0.15 13.22
CA ASN A 52 13.89 -0.33 13.53
C ASN A 52 13.71 -1.16 14.80
N TYR A 53 14.52 -2.21 14.96
CA TYR A 53 14.49 -3.09 16.12
C TYR A 53 15.90 -3.50 16.49
N THR A 54 16.24 -3.43 17.77
CA THR A 54 17.58 -3.75 18.29
C THR A 54 17.93 -5.24 18.28
N LYS A 55 16.94 -6.12 18.07
CA LYS A 55 17.08 -7.59 18.08
C LYS A 55 16.47 -8.17 16.80
N ILE A 56 17.07 -9.25 16.27
CA ILE A 56 16.56 -9.91 15.06
C ILE A 56 15.19 -10.53 15.32
N GLN A 57 14.97 -11.16 16.49
CA GLN A 57 13.68 -11.76 16.80
C GLN A 57 12.55 -10.71 16.81
N TRP A 58 12.81 -9.50 17.31
CA TRP A 58 11.79 -8.45 17.31
C TRP A 58 11.42 -7.99 15.90
N ALA A 59 12.38 -7.96 14.97
CA ALA A 59 12.10 -7.71 13.57
C ALA A 59 11.24 -8.83 12.97
N VAL A 60 11.52 -10.11 13.28
CA VAL A 60 10.72 -11.27 12.81
C VAL A 60 9.30 -11.25 13.37
N ASP A 61 9.15 -10.96 14.66
CA ASP A 61 7.85 -10.92 15.33
C ASP A 61 6.93 -9.87 14.70
N ASN A 62 7.50 -8.71 14.35
CA ASN A 62 6.76 -7.58 13.77
C ASN A 62 6.68 -7.60 12.23
N ALA A 63 7.47 -8.44 11.56
CA ALA A 63 7.40 -8.60 10.11
C ALA A 63 6.08 -9.24 9.67
N SER A 64 5.53 -8.73 8.58
CA SER A 64 4.46 -9.37 7.82
C SER A 64 5.04 -10.37 6.82
N ALA A 65 4.20 -11.31 6.36
CA ALA A 65 4.63 -12.24 5.32
C ALA A 65 5.02 -11.49 4.04
N GLY A 66 6.20 -11.80 3.50
CA GLY A 66 6.78 -11.15 2.33
C GLY A 66 7.77 -10.01 2.66
N ASP A 67 7.84 -9.56 3.91
CA ASP A 67 8.77 -8.51 4.31
C ASP A 67 10.24 -8.96 4.20
N THR A 68 11.12 -7.97 4.04
CA THR A 68 12.57 -8.15 4.02
C THR A 68 13.19 -7.52 5.26
N ILE A 69 13.94 -8.29 6.02
CA ILE A 69 14.73 -7.86 7.16
C ILE A 69 16.19 -7.70 6.68
N ILE A 70 16.78 -6.53 6.88
CA ILE A 70 18.19 -6.26 6.56
C ILE A 70 18.96 -6.11 7.88
N VAL A 71 19.80 -7.09 8.18
CA VAL A 71 20.66 -7.07 9.37
C VAL A 71 21.99 -6.41 9.03
N ARG A 72 22.29 -5.28 9.67
CA ARG A 72 23.60 -4.63 9.54
C ARG A 72 24.69 -5.41 10.26
N LEU A 73 25.94 -5.17 9.84
CA LEU A 73 27.13 -5.76 10.43
C LEU A 73 27.14 -5.57 11.95
N GLY A 74 27.32 -6.67 12.67
CA GLY A 74 27.31 -6.72 14.13
C GLY A 74 27.25 -8.16 14.61
N THR A 75 27.38 -8.35 15.92
CA THR A 75 27.24 -9.66 16.56
C THR A 75 25.90 -9.73 17.28
N TYR A 76 25.06 -10.67 16.86
CA TYR A 76 23.74 -10.92 17.45
C TYR A 76 23.73 -12.35 17.97
N ILE A 77 23.73 -12.52 19.29
CA ILE A 77 23.67 -13.84 19.94
C ILE A 77 22.25 -14.03 20.45
N GLU A 78 21.41 -14.68 19.64
CA GLU A 78 20.01 -14.93 19.93
C GLU A 78 19.52 -16.21 19.22
N ASN A 79 18.45 -16.80 19.72
CA ASN A 79 17.75 -17.90 19.05
C ASN A 79 16.57 -17.33 18.28
N VAL A 80 16.61 -17.40 16.95
CA VAL A 80 15.58 -16.85 16.08
C VAL A 80 14.57 -17.93 15.69
N ASN A 81 13.30 -17.72 15.99
CA ASN A 81 12.19 -18.54 15.53
C ASN A 81 11.46 -17.84 14.37
N VAL A 82 11.38 -18.51 13.22
CA VAL A 82 10.74 -18.00 12.00
C VAL A 82 9.57 -18.89 11.61
N ASP A 83 8.36 -18.41 11.85
CA ASP A 83 7.09 -19.12 11.61
C ASP A 83 6.31 -18.58 10.39
N LYS A 84 6.86 -17.57 9.71
CA LYS A 84 6.27 -16.88 8.56
C LYS A 84 7.29 -16.70 7.43
N SER A 85 6.79 -16.51 6.20
CA SER A 85 7.65 -16.29 5.04
C SER A 85 8.24 -14.89 5.05
N VAL A 86 9.50 -14.74 5.46
CA VAL A 86 10.27 -13.49 5.44
C VAL A 86 11.64 -13.73 4.83
N LYS A 87 12.27 -12.66 4.35
CA LYS A 87 13.67 -12.67 3.91
C LYS A 87 14.54 -12.02 4.97
N ILE A 88 15.69 -12.61 5.29
CA ILE A 88 16.70 -12.06 6.21
C ILE A 88 18.03 -11.99 5.47
#